data_AF-A0A6I2WUX8-F1
#
_entry.id   AF-A0A6I2WUX8-F1
#
_cell.length_a   1.000
_cell.length_b   1.000
_cell.length_c   1.000
_cell.angle_alpha   90.00
_cell.angle_beta   90.00
_cell.angle_gamma   90.00
#
_symmetry.space_group_name_H-M   'P 1'
#
loop_
_entity.id
_entity.type
_entity.pdbx_description
1 polymer ?
#
loop_
_entity_poly.entity_id
_entity_poly.type
_entity_poly.pdbx_seq_one_letter_code
_entity_poly.pdbx_strand_id
1 'polypeptide(L)'
;GRHGFGKIGPDQTPVVVLPGDPMAAYTSFELFVRPMIRQMMGALEIHRPSVKARLEKNVNSSSPLRSYLPGVLSEDYALVTVLPHHSEASTMAQANCLVAIPEDAKDVKAGTQVSCVILQRNYSHL
;
A
#
# COMPACT_ATOMS: atom_id res chain seq x y z
N GLY A 1 13.18 1.08 -2.63
CA GLY A 1 14.33 1.53 -1.80
C GLY A 1 14.89 0.36 -1.03
N ARG A 2 16.08 0.49 -0.41
CA ARG A 2 16.61 -0.53 0.50
C ARG A 2 15.94 -0.37 1.87
N HIS A 3 15.31 -1.43 2.37
CA HIS A 3 14.86 -1.53 3.75
C HIS A 3 16.00 -2.05 4.63
N GLY A 4 16.07 -1.57 5.87
CA GLY A 4 16.96 -2.11 6.89
C GLY A 4 16.16 -2.56 8.11
N PHE A 5 16.64 -3.58 8.81
CA PHE A 5 16.07 -3.98 10.10
C PHE A 5 17.17 -4.48 11.04
N GLY A 6 16.94 -4.35 12.34
CA GLY A 6 17.91 -4.77 13.34
C GLY A 6 17.37 -4.57 14.76
N LYS A 7 18.28 -4.62 15.72
CA LYS A 7 18.00 -4.38 17.14
C LYS A 7 19.05 -3.45 17.72
N ILE A 8 18.66 -2.60 18.66
CA ILE A 8 19.56 -1.65 19.32
C ILE A 8 19.49 -1.77 20.84
N GLY A 9 20.64 -1.57 21.50
CA GLY A 9 20.76 -1.54 22.95
C GLY A 9 20.67 -2.92 23.64
N PRO A 10 20.87 -2.95 24.97
CA PRO A 10 20.79 -4.17 25.77
C PRO A 10 19.39 -4.79 25.75
N ASP A 11 18.35 -3.95 25.64
CA ASP A 11 16.95 -4.36 25.58
C ASP A 11 16.54 -4.93 24.21
N GLN A 12 17.47 -4.98 23.25
CA GLN A 12 17.23 -5.61 21.94
C GLN A 12 16.05 -4.98 21.17
N THR A 13 15.86 -3.66 21.34
CA THR A 13 14.74 -2.90 20.77
C THR A 13 14.73 -2.99 19.25
N PRO A 14 13.63 -3.45 18.60
CA PRO A 14 13.55 -3.55 17.16
C PRO A 14 13.67 -2.19 16.46
N VAL A 15 14.47 -2.13 15.40
CA VAL A 15 14.63 -0.95 14.54
C VAL A 15 14.31 -1.34 13.10
N VAL A 16 13.51 -0.54 12.41
CA VAL A 16 13.23 -0.67 10.97
C VAL A 16 13.56 0.65 10.29
N VAL A 17 14.33 0.58 9.20
CA VAL A 17 14.72 1.71 8.36
C VAL A 17 13.91 1.65 7.08
N LEU A 18 13.12 2.69 6.84
CA LEU A 18 12.27 2.83 5.67
C LEU A 18 12.97 3.63 4.55
N PRO A 19 12.52 3.49 3.29
CA PRO A 19 13.00 4.33 2.20
C PRO A 19 12.81 5.82 2.48
N GLY A 20 13.68 6.68 1.94
CA GLY A 20 13.57 8.14 2.10
C GLY A 20 12.45 8.79 1.27
N ASP A 21 11.95 8.09 0.25
CA ASP A 21 10.79 8.49 -0.54
C ASP A 21 9.50 8.32 0.29
N PRO A 22 8.72 9.39 0.54
CA PRO A 22 7.51 9.36 1.37
C PRO A 22 6.47 8.30 0.94
N MET A 23 6.25 8.13 -0.36
CA MET A 23 5.29 7.15 -0.90
C MET A 23 5.73 5.72 -0.59
N ALA A 24 7.00 5.43 -0.84
CA ALA A 24 7.62 4.15 -0.58
C ALA A 24 7.68 3.89 0.93
N ALA A 25 7.99 4.89 1.75
CA ALA A 25 7.98 4.78 3.20
C ALA A 25 6.59 4.41 3.73
N TYR A 26 5.55 5.13 3.29
CA TYR A 26 4.17 4.87 3.70
C TYR A 26 3.70 3.47 3.27
N THR A 27 3.94 3.11 2.00
CA THR A 27 3.62 1.78 1.47
C THR A 27 4.33 0.68 2.27
N SER A 28 5.61 0.89 2.59
CA SER A 28 6.39 -0.07 3.38
C SER A 28 5.90 -0.19 4.81
N PHE A 29 5.47 0.92 5.41
CA PHE A 29 4.87 0.92 6.73
C PHE A 29 3.60 0.07 6.75
N GLU A 30 2.67 0.30 5.82
CA GLU A 30 1.39 -0.40 5.77
C GLU A 30 1.55 -1.91 5.49
N LEU A 31 2.50 -2.28 4.63
CA LEU A 31 2.70 -3.68 4.23
C LEU A 31 3.58 -4.50 5.19
N PHE A 32 4.52 -3.88 5.91
CA PHE A 32 5.51 -4.59 6.72
C PHE A 32 5.54 -4.16 8.18
N VAL A 33 5.63 -2.85 8.46
CA VAL A 33 5.82 -2.35 9.82
C VAL A 33 4.55 -2.48 10.65
N ARG A 34 3.40 -2.06 10.11
CA ARG A 34 2.10 -2.18 10.77
C ARG A 34 1.77 -3.63 11.15
N PRO A 35 1.86 -4.65 10.25
CA PRO A 35 1.61 -6.03 10.65
C PRO A 35 2.61 -6.54 11.68
N MET A 36 3.89 -6.14 11.60
CA MET A 36 4.89 -6.47 12.63
C MET A 36 4.48 -5.94 14.02
N ILE A 37 4.09 -4.67 14.12
CA ILE A 37 3.62 -4.07 15.38
C ILE A 37 2.37 -4.78 15.89
N ARG A 38 1.39 -5.06 15.02
CA ARG A 38 0.16 -5.77 15.40
C ARG A 38 0.45 -7.17 15.92
N GLN A 39 1.39 -7.89 15.28
CA GLN A 39 1.83 -9.21 15.73
C GLN A 39 2.47 -9.14 17.12
N MET A 40 3.34 -8.16 17.37
CA MET A 40 3.95 -7.94 18.68
C MET A 40 2.92 -7.62 19.78
N MET A 41 1.80 -7.01 19.41
CA MET A 41 0.67 -6.74 20.32
C MET A 41 -0.29 -7.93 20.48
N GLY A 42 -0.02 -9.08 19.85
CA GLY A 42 -0.88 -10.27 19.93
C GLY A 42 -2.18 -10.18 19.12
N ALA A 43 -2.27 -9.29 18.13
CA ALA A 43 -3.44 -9.22 17.27
C ALA A 43 -3.54 -10.45 16.35
N LEU A 44 -4.76 -10.99 16.20
CA LEU A 44 -5.02 -12.12 15.30
C LEU A 44 -5.02 -11.68 13.82
N GLU A 45 -5.59 -10.51 13.53
CA GLU A 45 -5.61 -9.93 12.19
C GLU A 45 -4.51 -8.88 12.04
N ILE A 46 -3.35 -9.29 11.51
CA ILE A 46 -2.19 -8.40 11.42
C ILE A 46 -2.17 -7.58 10.12
N HIS A 47 -2.66 -8.15 9.02
CA HIS A 47 -2.71 -7.49 7.72
C HIS A 47 -3.98 -6.65 7.54
N ARG A 48 -3.90 -5.68 6.63
CA ARG A 48 -5.07 -4.91 6.19
C ARG A 48 -5.98 -5.80 5.34
N PRO A 49 -7.32 -5.62 5.42
CA PRO A 49 -8.23 -6.31 4.51
C PRO A 49 -7.90 -5.96 3.07
N SER A 50 -8.04 -6.94 2.19
CA SER A 50 -7.80 -6.79 0.76
C SER A 50 -9.00 -7.29 -0.03
N VAL A 51 -9.34 -6.57 -1.09
CA VAL A 51 -10.46 -6.88 -1.99
C VAL A 51 -9.95 -7.02 -3.41
N LYS A 52 -10.74 -7.68 -4.26
CA LYS A 52 -10.47 -7.69 -5.70
C LYS A 52 -11.41 -6.72 -6.41
N ALA A 53 -10.88 -5.71 -7.08
CA ALA A 53 -11.64 -4.71 -7.82
C ALA A 53 -11.21 -4.67 -9.29
N ARG A 54 -12.05 -4.14 -10.18
CA ARG A 54 -11.72 -3.95 -11.60
C ARG A 54 -11.14 -2.56 -11.83
N LEU A 55 -10.07 -2.49 -12.62
CA LEU A 55 -9.48 -1.22 -13.04
C LEU A 55 -10.44 -0.44 -13.95
N GLU A 56 -10.64 0.85 -13.67
CA GLU A 56 -11.44 1.73 -14.54
C GLU A 56 -10.64 2.26 -15.74
N LYS A 57 -9.32 2.39 -15.58
CA LYS A 57 -8.40 2.91 -16.61
C LYS A 57 -7.19 2.00 -16.73
N ASN A 58 -6.55 2.03 -17.90
CA ASN A 58 -5.30 1.32 -18.11
C ASN A 58 -4.22 1.85 -17.15
N VAL A 59 -3.36 0.94 -16.69
CA VAL A 59 -2.23 1.25 -15.81
C VAL A 59 -0.97 0.72 -16.47
N ASN A 60 -0.04 1.64 -16.75
CA ASN A 60 1.27 1.29 -17.24
C ASN A 60 2.24 1.19 -16.06
N SER A 61 2.92 0.05 -15.93
CA SER A 61 4.02 -0.12 -14.99
C SER A 61 5.14 -0.90 -15.66
N SER A 62 6.35 -0.35 -15.69
CA SER A 62 7.53 -1.05 -16.22
C SER A 62 8.38 -1.66 -15.11
N SER A 63 7.82 -1.82 -13.90
CA SER A 63 8.57 -2.32 -12.76
C SER A 63 8.86 -3.82 -12.90
N PRO A 64 10.12 -4.25 -12.75
CA PRO A 64 10.49 -5.66 -12.69
C PRO A 64 10.03 -6.33 -11.37
N LEU A 65 9.48 -5.54 -10.45
CA LEU A 65 8.96 -5.99 -9.16
C LEU A 65 7.48 -5.65 -9.03
N ARG A 66 6.76 -6.43 -8.23
CA ARG A 66 5.41 -6.09 -7.79
C ARG A 66 5.38 -4.69 -7.22
N SER A 67 4.49 -3.86 -7.76
CA SER A 67 4.32 -2.47 -7.35
C SER A 67 3.02 -2.30 -6.59
N TYR A 68 3.00 -1.37 -5.64
CA TYR A 68 1.79 -0.96 -4.94
C TYR A 68 1.55 0.51 -5.25
N LEU A 69 0.49 0.78 -6.01
CA LEU A 69 0.16 2.13 -6.47
C LEU A 69 -1.02 2.68 -5.67
N PRO A 70 -1.01 3.95 -5.23
CA PRO A 70 -2.15 4.56 -4.56
C PRO A 70 -3.37 4.58 -5.47
N GLY A 71 -4.54 4.26 -4.92
CA GLY A 71 -5.79 4.25 -5.67
C GLY A 71 -6.99 4.66 -4.85
N VAL A 72 -8.10 4.87 -5.56
CA VAL A 72 -9.43 5.12 -5.01
C VAL A 72 -10.34 3.96 -5.42
N LEU A 73 -10.72 3.14 -4.45
CA LEU A 73 -11.80 2.17 -4.55
C LEU A 73 -13.14 2.89 -4.52
N SER A 74 -14.08 2.42 -5.34
CA SER A 74 -15.50 2.78 -5.24
C SER A 74 -16.10 2.34 -3.89
N GLU A 75 -17.21 2.94 -3.50
CA GLU A 75 -17.87 2.66 -2.21
C GLU A 75 -18.31 1.19 -2.07
N ASP A 76 -18.66 0.53 -3.18
CA ASP A 76 -19.02 -0.88 -3.25
C ASP A 76 -17.81 -1.82 -3.41
N TYR A 77 -16.59 -1.27 -3.43
CA TYR A 77 -15.32 -1.98 -3.65
C TYR A 77 -15.21 -2.73 -4.99
N ALA A 78 -16.09 -2.47 -5.95
CA ALA A 78 -16.11 -3.17 -7.23
C ALA A 78 -15.13 -2.60 -8.26
N LEU A 79 -14.89 -1.28 -8.22
CA LEU A 79 -14.07 -0.54 -9.17
C LEU A 79 -12.90 0.15 -8.45
N VAL A 80 -11.80 0.34 -9.17
CA VAL A 80 -10.64 1.08 -8.67
C VAL A 80 -10.00 1.92 -9.76
N THR A 81 -9.69 3.16 -9.41
CA THR A 81 -8.85 4.05 -10.20
C THR A 81 -7.50 4.23 -9.52
N VAL A 82 -6.41 3.94 -10.24
CA VAL A 82 -5.05 4.26 -9.79
C VAL A 82 -4.82 5.77 -9.92
N LEU A 83 -4.32 6.39 -8.87
CA LEU A 83 -4.05 7.82 -8.86
C LEU A 83 -2.70 8.14 -9.55
N PRO A 84 -2.65 9.23 -10.34
CA PRO A 84 -1.41 9.68 -10.94
C PRO A 84 -0.39 10.17 -9.89
N HIS A 85 0.90 9.99 -10.19
CA HIS A 85 2.02 10.53 -9.42
C HIS A 85 2.22 12.03 -9.78
N HIS A 86 1.36 12.91 -9.28
CA HIS A 86 1.54 14.37 -9.45
C HIS A 86 2.35 14.96 -8.30
N SER A 87 1.81 14.92 -7.08
CA SER A 87 2.53 15.27 -5.85
C SER A 87 2.21 14.24 -4.77
N GLU A 88 3.26 13.69 -4.17
CA GLU A 88 3.19 12.54 -3.27
C GLU A 88 2.18 12.74 -2.13
N ALA A 89 2.21 13.92 -1.50
CA ALA A 89 1.31 14.25 -0.40
C ALA A 89 -0.17 14.35 -0.85
N SER A 90 -0.47 14.97 -1.98
CA SER A 90 -1.87 15.14 -2.43
C SER A 90 -2.46 13.84 -2.97
N THR A 91 -1.64 13.02 -3.64
CA THR A 91 -2.01 11.68 -4.10
C THR A 91 -2.31 10.78 -2.90
N MET A 92 -1.45 10.80 -1.88
CA MET A 92 -1.73 10.08 -0.63
C MET A 92 -2.93 10.64 0.10
N ALA A 93 -3.15 11.96 0.05
CA ALA A 93 -4.30 12.63 0.62
C ALA A 93 -5.62 12.26 -0.06
N GLN A 94 -5.62 11.61 -1.23
CA GLN A 94 -6.83 11.12 -1.90
C GLN A 94 -6.98 9.60 -1.84
N ALA A 95 -5.88 8.86 -1.78
CA ALA A 95 -5.92 7.39 -1.81
C ALA A 95 -6.65 6.77 -0.61
N ASN A 96 -7.50 5.78 -0.89
CA ASN A 96 -8.13 4.92 0.12
C ASN A 96 -7.67 3.46 0.01
N CYS A 97 -6.80 3.13 -0.95
CA CYS A 97 -6.24 1.80 -1.12
C CYS A 97 -4.85 1.84 -1.75
N LEU A 98 -4.14 0.71 -1.65
CA LEU A 98 -2.96 0.39 -2.44
C LEU A 98 -3.29 -0.73 -3.43
N VAL A 99 -3.14 -0.44 -4.72
CA VAL A 99 -3.41 -1.36 -5.82
C VAL A 99 -2.14 -2.16 -6.13
N ALA A 100 -2.20 -3.48 -5.96
CA ALA A 100 -1.11 -4.38 -6.28
C ALA A 100 -1.05 -4.64 -7.79
N ILE A 101 0.02 -4.16 -8.43
CA ILE A 101 0.33 -4.40 -9.83
C ILE A 101 1.39 -5.51 -9.90
N PRO A 102 1.13 -6.61 -10.62
CA PRO A 102 2.08 -7.71 -10.74
C PRO A 102 3.39 -7.26 -11.40
N GLU A 103 4.46 -8.03 -11.15
CA GLU A 103 5.74 -7.85 -11.83
C GLU A 103 5.60 -8.02 -13.35
N ASP A 104 6.45 -7.32 -14.11
CA ASP A 104 6.52 -7.35 -15.58
C ASP A 104 5.24 -6.95 -16.32
N ALA A 105 4.26 -6.38 -15.61
CA ALA A 105 2.98 -5.98 -16.16
C ALA A 105 3.03 -4.61 -16.84
N LYS A 106 3.48 -4.59 -18.10
CA LYS A 106 3.70 -3.36 -18.89
C LYS A 106 2.43 -2.53 -19.14
N ASP A 107 1.29 -3.19 -19.34
CA ASP A 107 0.00 -2.54 -19.65
C ASP A 107 -1.14 -3.36 -19.04
N VAL A 108 -1.55 -2.99 -17.84
CA VAL A 108 -2.71 -3.60 -17.17
C VAL A 108 -3.96 -2.88 -17.65
N LYS A 109 -4.75 -3.57 -18.48
CA LYS A 109 -5.91 -2.98 -19.15
C LYS A 109 -7.06 -2.70 -18.17
N ALA A 110 -7.86 -1.69 -18.49
CA ALA A 110 -9.17 -1.48 -17.86
C ALA A 110 -10.02 -2.76 -17.90
N GLY A 111 -10.81 -2.98 -16.85
CA GLY A 111 -11.59 -4.20 -16.62
C GLY A 111 -10.80 -5.33 -15.96
N THR A 112 -9.46 -5.27 -15.93
CA THR A 112 -8.64 -6.28 -15.26
C THR A 112 -8.88 -6.28 -13.77
N GLN A 113 -9.03 -7.46 -13.19
CA GLN A 113 -9.22 -7.63 -11.76
C GLN A 113 -7.86 -7.56 -11.03
N VAL A 114 -7.73 -6.64 -10.09
CA VAL A 114 -6.52 -6.38 -9.30
C VAL A 114 -6.81 -6.50 -7.81
N SER A 115 -5.77 -6.78 -7.02
CA SER A 115 -5.88 -6.83 -5.56
C SER A 115 -5.65 -5.43 -4.98
N CYS A 116 -6.55 -4.99 -4.12
CA CYS A 116 -6.50 -3.68 -3.48
C CYS A 116 -6.43 -3.85 -1.97
N VAL A 117 -5.35 -3.39 -1.36
CA VAL A 117 -5.21 -3.32 0.10
C VAL A 117 -5.94 -2.08 0.59
N ILE A 118 -6.99 -2.25 1.40
CA ILE A 118 -7.82 -1.13 1.86
C ILE A 118 -7.07 -0.36 2.94
N LEU A 119 -6.87 0.94 2.74
CA LEU A 119 -6.33 1.85 3.75
C LEU A 119 -7.51 2.39 4.57
N GLN A 120 -7.53 2.17 5.89
CA GLN A 120 -8.54 2.87 6.71
C GLN A 120 -8.17 4.34 6.78
N ARG A 121 -9.09 5.17 6.32
CA ARG A 121 -9.22 6.54 6.80
C ARG A 121 -10.42 6.60 7.72
N ASN A 122 -10.19 6.30 8.99
CA ASN A 122 -11.10 6.78 10.01
C ASN A 122 -10.84 8.29 10.15
N TYR A 123 -11.51 9.09 9.31
CA TYR A 123 -11.95 10.42 9.71
C TYR A 123 -13.46 10.34 9.88
N SER A 124 -13.88 9.61 10.90
CA SER A 124 -15.23 9.67 11.44
C SER A 124 -15.10 9.88 12.93
N HIS A 125 -15.77 10.94 13.40
CA HIS A 125 -15.78 11.55 14.74
C HIS A 125 -14.78 12.71 14.97
N LEU A 126 -15.13 13.87 14.40
CA LEU A 126 -15.76 14.89 15.26
C LEU A 126 -17.26 14.69 15.19
#